data_AF-A0A1Q2YVE0-F1
#
_entry.id   AF-A0A1Q2YVE0-F1
#
_cell.length_a   1.000
_cell.length_b   1.000
_cell.length_c   1.000
_cell.angle_alpha   90.00
_cell.angle_beta   90.00
_cell.angle_gamma   90.00
#
_symmetry.space_group_name_H-M   'P 1'
#
loop_
_entity.id
_entity.type
_entity.pdbx_description
1 polymer ?
#
loop_
_entity_poly.entity_id
_entity_poly.type
_entity_poly.pdbx_seq_one_letter_code
_entity_poly.pdbx_strand_id
1 'polypeptide(L)'
;MSSTVDLPPSHSQVLPRIMRERHPDVLVRRSVRVIAMVAELHKAGFQRLRAMPFPNSSGSAWRLWIAPATHFHRNHGALLWSPQPGNRTEGVTPSEDERLVAHYGTGQATESRFFGWRDAAQDDARTLADKFVHRMPELAQAGLGWDHAYAGWFQRMLGLAERGWLPEVFSNSHSPGRDAIYLVDHRPEAWRELDAGERMPVLPLPPPGELDLDYPGLQPGHGSWE
;
A
#
# COMPACT_ATOMS: atom_id res chain seq x y z
N MET A 1 51.45 12.57 -32.44
CA MET A 1 51.09 11.81 -31.23
C MET A 1 49.65 12.17 -30.91
N SER A 2 48.70 11.35 -31.36
CA SER A 2 47.26 11.61 -31.20
C SER A 2 46.82 10.97 -29.89
N SER A 3 46.35 11.80 -28.96
CA SER A 3 45.78 11.40 -27.67
C SER A 3 44.43 10.73 -27.89
N THR A 4 44.31 9.46 -27.51
CA THR A 4 43.00 8.81 -27.33
C THR A 4 42.68 8.91 -25.84
N VAL A 5 41.73 9.79 -25.50
CA VAL A 5 41.15 9.83 -24.15
C VAL A 5 40.12 8.71 -24.10
N ASP A 6 40.40 7.67 -23.31
CA ASP A 6 39.42 6.64 -22.98
C ASP A 6 38.28 7.27 -22.17
N LEU A 7 37.10 7.35 -22.79
CA LEU A 7 35.87 7.68 -22.08
C LEU A 7 35.42 6.43 -21.30
N PRO A 8 35.05 6.56 -20.02
CA PRO A 8 34.52 5.45 -19.25
C PRO A 8 33.20 4.94 -19.85
N PRO A 9 32.86 3.65 -19.67
CA PRO A 9 31.65 3.07 -20.21
C PRO A 9 30.43 3.84 -19.71
N SER A 10 29.59 4.27 -20.65
CA SER A 10 28.32 4.95 -20.39
C SER A 10 27.43 4.03 -19.53
N HIS A 11 27.29 4.36 -18.25
CA HIS A 11 26.22 3.83 -17.41
C HIS A 11 24.91 4.45 -17.91
N SER A 12 24.33 3.83 -18.94
CA SER A 12 22.95 4.12 -19.35
C SER A 12 22.03 3.75 -18.19
N GLN A 13 21.73 4.71 -17.32
CA GLN A 13 20.62 4.59 -16.39
C GLN A 13 19.35 4.50 -17.23
N VAL A 14 18.76 3.31 -17.31
CA VAL A 14 17.45 3.12 -17.91
C VAL A 14 16.45 3.95 -17.10
N LEU A 15 15.98 5.06 -17.67
CA LEU A 15 15.00 5.92 -17.02
C LEU A 15 13.66 5.18 -16.91
N PRO A 16 12.95 5.30 -15.77
CA PRO A 16 11.65 4.66 -15.62
C PRO A 16 10.66 5.19 -16.67
N ARG A 17 9.95 4.29 -17.36
CA ARG A 17 8.85 4.70 -18.25
C ARG A 17 7.68 5.23 -17.45
N ILE A 18 7.21 6.41 -17.84
CA ILE A 18 6.04 7.09 -17.24
C ILE A 18 4.73 6.42 -17.66
N MET A 19 4.59 6.05 -18.95
CA MET A 19 3.42 5.34 -19.45
C MET A 19 3.70 3.86 -19.65
N ARG A 20 2.82 3.02 -19.12
CA ARG A 20 2.76 1.59 -19.40
C ARG A 20 1.38 1.22 -19.93
N GLU A 21 1.34 0.17 -20.72
CA GLU A 21 0.08 -0.46 -21.09
C GLU A 21 -0.70 -0.91 -19.84
N ARG A 22 -1.97 -1.23 -20.03
CA ARG A 22 -2.80 -1.73 -18.93
C ARG A 22 -2.24 -3.07 -18.44
N HIS A 23 -1.97 -3.19 -17.14
CA HIS A 23 -1.51 -4.45 -16.52
C HIS A 23 -2.46 -5.61 -16.87
N PRO A 24 -2.00 -6.78 -17.34
CA PRO A 24 -2.86 -7.88 -17.80
C PRO A 24 -3.63 -8.55 -16.67
N ASP A 25 -3.04 -8.67 -15.48
CA ASP A 25 -3.71 -9.21 -14.29
C ASP A 25 -4.75 -8.23 -13.73
N VAL A 26 -6.02 -8.68 -13.65
CA VAL A 26 -7.14 -7.91 -13.10
C VAL A 26 -7.00 -7.63 -11.61
N LEU A 27 -6.39 -8.53 -10.84
CA LEU A 27 -6.23 -8.37 -9.39
C LEU A 27 -5.22 -7.27 -9.08
N VAL A 28 -4.10 -7.23 -9.82
CA VAL A 28 -3.14 -6.13 -9.74
C VAL A 28 -3.80 -4.80 -10.11
N ARG A 29 -4.57 -4.75 -11.22
CA ARG A 29 -5.29 -3.52 -11.62
C ARG A 29 -6.25 -3.03 -10.54
N ARG A 30 -6.96 -3.93 -9.87
CA ARG A 30 -7.90 -3.56 -8.80
C ARG A 30 -7.17 -3.10 -7.55
N SER A 31 -6.07 -3.75 -7.19
CA SER A 31 -5.21 -3.34 -6.07
C SER A 31 -4.67 -1.92 -6.28
N VAL A 32 -4.10 -1.66 -7.46
CA VAL A 32 -3.63 -0.32 -7.86
C VAL A 32 -4.78 0.70 -7.83
N ARG A 33 -5.99 0.32 -8.24
CA ARG A 33 -7.15 1.22 -8.20
C ARG A 33 -7.55 1.63 -6.79
N VAL A 34 -7.48 0.72 -5.81
CA VAL A 34 -7.77 1.09 -4.41
C VAL A 34 -6.68 2.00 -3.85
N ILE A 35 -5.41 1.76 -4.19
CA ILE A 35 -4.32 2.68 -3.83
C ILE A 35 -4.56 4.06 -4.46
N ALA A 36 -4.90 4.11 -5.74
CA ALA A 36 -5.21 5.35 -6.45
C ALA A 36 -6.43 6.08 -5.85
N MET A 37 -7.43 5.35 -5.36
CA MET A 37 -8.58 5.92 -4.66
C MET A 37 -8.15 6.66 -3.38
N VAL A 38 -7.25 6.07 -2.58
CA VAL A 38 -6.69 6.75 -1.40
C VAL A 38 -5.89 8.00 -1.80
N ALA A 39 -5.18 7.96 -2.92
CA ALA A 39 -4.51 9.14 -3.46
C ALA A 39 -5.50 10.26 -3.87
N GLU A 40 -6.68 9.92 -4.41
CA GLU A 40 -7.74 10.93 -4.67
C GLU A 40 -8.29 11.51 -3.35
N LEU A 41 -8.46 10.68 -2.31
CA LEU A 41 -8.83 11.16 -0.96
C LEU A 41 -7.77 12.14 -0.41
N HIS A 42 -6.48 11.85 -0.59
CA HIS A 42 -5.40 12.76 -0.16
C HIS A 42 -5.42 14.11 -0.89
N LYS A 43 -5.82 14.14 -2.17
CA LYS A 43 -6.01 15.39 -2.93
C LYS A 43 -7.18 16.21 -2.38
N ALA A 44 -8.21 15.54 -1.87
CA ALA A 44 -9.40 16.16 -1.30
C ALA A 44 -9.24 16.60 0.18
N GLY A 45 -8.08 16.39 0.80
CA GLY A 45 -7.80 16.84 2.17
C GLY A 45 -7.89 15.75 3.25
N PHE A 46 -8.00 14.47 2.86
CA PHE A 46 -8.05 13.34 3.78
C PHE A 46 -6.67 12.69 3.99
N GLN A 47 -5.60 13.48 4.14
CA GLN A 47 -4.22 12.97 4.15
C GLN A 47 -3.84 12.21 5.43
N ARG A 48 -4.67 12.28 6.46
CA ARG A 48 -4.48 11.48 7.69
C ARG A 48 -5.02 10.06 7.55
N LEU A 49 -5.61 9.69 6.41
CA LEU A 49 -5.86 8.28 6.07
C LEU A 49 -4.56 7.60 5.63
N ARG A 50 -4.25 6.50 6.31
CA ARG A 50 -3.08 5.67 6.05
C ARG A 50 -3.49 4.30 5.57
N ALA A 51 -2.57 3.61 4.91
CA ALA A 51 -2.82 2.33 4.28
C ALA A 51 -1.79 1.28 4.70
N MET A 52 -2.27 0.11 5.12
CA MET A 52 -1.47 -1.07 5.41
C MET A 52 -1.72 -2.12 4.33
N PRO A 53 -0.84 -2.23 3.32
CA PRO A 53 -0.90 -3.29 2.32
C PRO A 53 -0.21 -4.56 2.79
N PHE A 54 -0.82 -5.74 2.57
CA PHE A 54 -0.25 -7.03 2.97
C PHE A 54 -1.00 -8.19 2.29
N PRO A 55 -0.39 -9.37 2.10
CA PRO A 55 -1.09 -10.53 1.59
C PRO A 55 -1.92 -11.21 2.70
N ASN A 56 -2.90 -12.03 2.30
CA ASN A 56 -3.56 -12.94 3.22
C ASN A 56 -2.60 -14.06 3.66
N SER A 57 -3.01 -14.84 4.66
CA SER A 57 -2.19 -15.93 5.22
C SER A 57 -1.88 -17.08 4.25
N SER A 58 -2.50 -17.15 3.08
CA SER A 58 -2.12 -18.12 2.03
C SER A 58 -1.24 -17.51 0.94
N GLY A 59 -0.99 -16.20 0.97
CA GLY A 59 -0.33 -15.47 -0.13
C GLY A 59 -1.17 -15.34 -1.39
N SER A 60 -2.40 -15.87 -1.42
CA SER A 60 -3.24 -15.95 -2.63
C SER A 60 -4.07 -14.69 -2.88
N ALA A 61 -4.09 -13.74 -1.93
CA ALA A 61 -4.82 -12.49 -2.07
C ALA A 61 -4.04 -11.34 -1.44
N TRP A 62 -3.99 -10.20 -2.13
CA TRP A 62 -3.45 -8.96 -1.63
C TRP A 62 -4.55 -8.16 -0.93
N ARG A 63 -4.23 -7.50 0.17
CA ARG A 63 -5.15 -6.72 1.02
C ARG A 63 -4.61 -5.31 1.20
N LEU A 64 -5.54 -4.38 1.42
CA LEU A 64 -5.26 -3.01 1.84
C LEU A 64 -6.22 -2.65 2.96
N TRP A 65 -5.69 -2.38 4.14
CA TRP A 65 -6.47 -1.80 5.23
C TRP A 65 -6.22 -0.30 5.28
N ILE A 66 -7.29 0.48 5.43
CA ILE A 66 -7.24 1.93 5.50
C ILE A 66 -7.80 2.37 6.84
N ALA A 67 -7.04 3.18 7.58
CA ALA A 67 -7.48 3.74 8.87
C ALA A 67 -6.84 5.11 9.11
N PRO A 68 -7.28 5.89 10.12
CA PRO A 68 -6.65 7.15 10.48
C PRO A 68 -5.23 6.94 11.03
N ALA A 69 -4.39 7.96 10.93
CA ALA A 69 -3.01 7.94 11.43
C ALA A 69 -2.89 7.55 12.92
N THR A 70 -3.91 7.83 13.73
CA THR A 70 -4.01 7.45 15.15
C THR A 70 -4.00 5.95 15.40
N HIS A 71 -4.28 5.13 14.38
CA HIS A 71 -4.25 3.67 14.50
C HIS A 71 -2.92 3.06 14.03
N PHE A 72 -1.99 3.87 13.51
CA PHE A 72 -0.71 3.40 13.00
C PHE A 72 0.40 3.65 14.01
N HIS A 73 1.28 2.66 14.20
CA HIS A 73 2.38 2.73 15.16
C HIS A 73 3.31 3.93 14.91
N ARG A 74 3.69 4.64 15.97
CA ARG A 74 4.61 5.78 15.91
C ARG A 74 6.03 5.41 15.44
N ASN A 75 6.45 4.17 15.57
CA ASN A 75 7.74 3.68 15.04
C ASN A 75 7.62 2.99 13.67
N HIS A 76 6.42 2.86 13.10
CA HIS A 76 6.21 2.24 11.79
C HIS A 76 4.88 2.69 11.15
N GLY A 77 4.94 3.77 10.35
CA GLY A 77 3.74 4.45 9.84
C GLY A 77 2.87 3.69 8.83
N ALA A 78 3.23 2.46 8.45
CA ALA A 78 2.42 1.54 7.64
C ALA A 78 1.89 0.33 8.41
N LEU A 79 2.20 0.19 9.71
CA LEU A 79 1.66 -0.89 10.54
C LEU A 79 0.48 -0.37 11.33
N LEU A 80 -0.69 -0.86 10.97
CA LEU A 80 -1.91 -0.67 11.73
C LEU A 80 -1.85 -1.53 13.00
N TRP A 81 -2.19 -0.95 14.14
CA TRP A 81 -2.56 -1.73 15.30
C TRP A 81 -3.93 -2.35 15.06
N SER A 82 -3.97 -3.67 14.92
CA SER A 82 -5.21 -4.43 14.91
C SER A 82 -5.38 -5.06 16.29
N PRO A 83 -6.49 -4.83 17.01
CA PRO A 83 -6.94 -5.83 17.96
C PRO A 83 -7.12 -7.13 17.16
N GLN A 84 -6.56 -8.24 17.65
CA GLN A 84 -6.45 -9.49 16.89
C GLN A 84 -7.80 -9.90 16.27
N PRO A 85 -7.88 -10.13 14.95
CA PRO A 85 -9.05 -10.69 14.31
C PRO A 85 -9.09 -12.19 14.63
N GLY A 86 -9.66 -12.55 15.79
CA GLY A 86 -9.81 -13.93 16.23
C GLY A 86 -11.14 -14.25 16.91
N ASN A 87 -11.83 -13.24 17.47
CA ASN A 87 -13.06 -13.43 18.25
C ASN A 87 -14.22 -12.59 17.70
N ARG A 88 -14.43 -12.56 16.37
CA ARG A 88 -15.70 -12.05 15.84
C ARG A 88 -16.79 -13.08 16.13
N THR A 89 -17.45 -12.93 17.27
CA THR A 89 -18.71 -13.61 17.56
C THR A 89 -19.80 -12.99 16.69
N GLU A 90 -20.52 -13.80 15.91
CA GLU A 90 -21.70 -13.34 15.17
C GLU A 90 -22.67 -12.62 16.12
N GLY A 91 -23.15 -11.44 15.73
CA GLY A 91 -24.08 -10.63 16.52
C GLY A 91 -23.46 -9.57 17.43
N VAL A 92 -22.12 -9.49 17.51
CA VAL A 92 -21.44 -8.39 18.23
C VAL A 92 -21.25 -7.20 17.30
N THR A 93 -21.65 -6.01 17.77
CA THR A 93 -21.39 -4.76 17.05
C THR A 93 -19.88 -4.49 17.03
N PRO A 94 -19.30 -4.10 15.87
CA PRO A 94 -17.89 -3.72 15.82
C PRO A 94 -17.64 -2.60 16.83
N SER A 95 -16.53 -2.70 17.57
CA SER A 95 -16.06 -1.59 18.41
C SER A 95 -15.87 -0.33 17.56
N GLU A 96 -15.86 0.84 18.20
CA GLU A 96 -15.62 2.11 17.50
C GLU A 96 -14.31 2.06 16.69
N ASP A 97 -13.26 1.44 17.23
CA ASP A 97 -11.98 1.23 16.54
C ASP A 97 -12.11 0.35 15.29
N GLU A 98 -12.94 -0.69 15.30
CA GLU A 98 -13.17 -1.53 14.11
C GLU A 98 -13.94 -0.78 13.01
N ARG A 99 -14.81 0.16 13.37
CA ARG A 99 -15.54 0.99 12.38
C ARG A 99 -14.62 1.98 11.67
N LEU A 100 -13.50 2.33 12.29
CA LEU A 100 -12.48 3.20 11.73
C LEU A 100 -11.44 2.44 10.88
N VAL A 101 -11.73 1.21 10.46
CA VAL A 101 -10.88 0.46 9.53
C VAL A 101 -11.68 -0.02 8.32
N ALA A 102 -11.28 0.42 7.13
CA ALA A 102 -11.80 -0.10 5.88
C ALA A 102 -10.93 -1.26 5.39
N HIS A 103 -11.56 -2.40 5.10
CA HIS A 103 -10.88 -3.60 4.63
C HIS A 103 -11.12 -3.84 3.14
N TYR A 104 -10.05 -3.84 2.36
CA TYR A 104 -10.04 -4.32 0.98
C TYR A 104 -9.21 -5.61 0.87
N GLY A 105 -9.64 -6.54 0.03
CA GLY A 105 -8.86 -7.71 -0.32
C GLY A 105 -9.24 -8.31 -1.67
N THR A 106 -8.25 -8.72 -2.46
CA THR A 106 -8.48 -9.35 -3.76
C THR A 106 -9.13 -10.74 -3.64
N GLY A 107 -9.15 -11.35 -2.46
CA GLY A 107 -9.90 -12.59 -2.22
C GLY A 107 -11.41 -12.44 -2.39
N GLN A 108 -11.94 -11.21 -2.20
CA GLN A 108 -13.34 -10.86 -2.47
C GLN A 108 -13.57 -10.50 -3.95
N ALA A 109 -12.53 -10.54 -4.79
CA ALA A 109 -12.57 -10.09 -6.17
C ALA A 109 -13.30 -11.03 -7.12
N THR A 110 -13.63 -12.26 -6.73
CA THR A 110 -14.53 -13.14 -7.50
C THR A 110 -15.89 -12.49 -7.74
N GLU A 111 -16.31 -11.56 -6.88
CA GLU A 111 -17.56 -10.81 -7.02
C GLU A 111 -17.35 -9.34 -7.44
N SER A 112 -16.11 -8.93 -7.75
CA SER A 112 -15.76 -7.56 -8.16
C SER A 112 -16.14 -6.47 -7.14
N ARG A 113 -16.13 -6.80 -5.84
CA ARG A 113 -16.59 -5.90 -4.78
C ARG A 113 -15.43 -5.11 -4.16
N PHE A 114 -15.52 -3.80 -4.16
CA PHE A 114 -14.64 -2.92 -3.38
C PHE A 114 -15.29 -2.68 -2.02
N PHE A 115 -14.63 -3.06 -0.92
CA PHE A 115 -15.20 -2.93 0.44
C PHE A 115 -16.58 -3.60 0.62
N GLY A 116 -16.87 -4.66 -0.16
CA GLY A 116 -18.19 -5.31 -0.19
C GLY A 116 -19.25 -4.61 -1.06
N TRP A 117 -18.94 -3.46 -1.67
CA TRP A 117 -19.85 -2.73 -2.55
C TRP A 117 -20.09 -3.46 -3.87
N ARG A 118 -21.35 -3.78 -4.16
CA ARG A 118 -21.77 -4.54 -5.35
C ARG A 118 -21.83 -3.71 -6.62
N ASP A 119 -21.93 -2.39 -6.48
CA ASP A 119 -22.14 -1.42 -7.55
C ASP A 119 -20.83 -0.70 -7.96
N ALA A 120 -19.68 -1.19 -7.51
CA ALA A 120 -18.40 -0.49 -7.65
C ALA A 120 -17.42 -1.14 -8.64
N ALA A 121 -17.84 -2.22 -9.32
CA ALA A 121 -16.94 -3.05 -10.14
C ALA A 121 -16.23 -2.29 -11.28
N GLN A 122 -16.89 -1.27 -11.83
CA GLN A 122 -16.40 -0.46 -12.97
C GLN A 122 -16.01 0.96 -12.57
N ASP A 123 -16.12 1.31 -11.29
CA ASP A 123 -15.75 2.64 -10.82
C ASP A 123 -14.26 2.89 -11.05
N ASP A 124 -13.92 4.13 -11.37
CA ASP A 124 -12.54 4.61 -11.32
C ASP A 124 -12.14 5.02 -9.90
N ALA A 125 -10.87 5.40 -9.72
CA ALA A 125 -10.34 5.77 -8.40
C ALA A 125 -11.10 6.94 -7.76
N ARG A 126 -11.50 7.94 -8.55
CA ARG A 126 -12.22 9.12 -8.06
C ARG A 126 -13.64 8.77 -7.63
N THR A 127 -14.37 8.02 -8.46
CA THR A 127 -15.73 7.55 -8.12
C THR A 127 -15.71 6.69 -6.86
N LEU A 128 -14.69 5.83 -6.70
CA LEU A 128 -14.51 5.07 -5.47
C LEU A 128 -14.22 5.96 -4.25
N ALA A 129 -13.45 7.04 -4.41
CA ALA A 129 -13.16 7.99 -3.34
C ALA A 129 -14.42 8.72 -2.90
N ASP A 130 -15.25 9.17 -3.84
CA ASP A 130 -16.56 9.76 -3.52
C ASP A 130 -17.44 8.77 -2.76
N LYS A 131 -17.54 7.52 -3.23
CA LYS A 131 -18.28 6.47 -2.51
C LYS A 131 -17.72 6.21 -1.12
N PHE A 132 -16.40 6.24 -0.95
CA PHE A 132 -15.74 6.06 0.33
C PHE A 132 -16.18 7.13 1.34
N VAL A 133 -16.13 8.41 0.97
CA VAL A 133 -16.56 9.51 1.85
C VAL A 133 -18.04 9.37 2.24
N HIS A 134 -18.91 9.01 1.30
CA HIS A 134 -20.35 8.88 1.57
C HIS A 134 -20.71 7.64 2.40
N ARG A 135 -20.00 6.53 2.21
CA ARG A 135 -20.34 5.23 2.81
C ARG A 135 -19.55 4.93 4.08
N MET A 136 -18.45 5.64 4.32
CA MET A 136 -17.61 5.52 5.52
C MET A 136 -17.36 6.90 6.14
N PRO A 137 -18.41 7.65 6.52
CA PRO A 137 -18.29 9.06 6.91
C PRO A 137 -17.45 9.25 8.18
N GLU A 138 -17.55 8.35 9.16
CA GLU A 138 -16.77 8.41 10.40
C GLU A 138 -15.26 8.26 10.12
N LEU A 139 -14.89 7.31 9.27
CA LEU A 139 -13.51 7.09 8.84
C LEU A 139 -12.99 8.26 8.00
N ALA A 140 -13.77 8.74 7.03
CA ALA A 140 -13.41 9.92 6.25
C ALA A 140 -13.20 11.15 7.16
N GLN A 141 -14.09 11.38 8.13
CA GLN A 141 -13.97 12.46 9.10
C GLN A 141 -12.69 12.35 9.94
N ALA A 142 -12.37 11.14 10.43
CA ALA A 142 -11.14 10.89 11.19
C ALA A 142 -9.86 11.04 10.33
N GLY A 143 -10.00 10.90 9.01
CA GLY A 143 -8.94 11.09 8.02
C GLY A 143 -8.69 12.54 7.58
N LEU A 144 -9.56 13.49 7.96
CA LEU A 144 -9.43 14.89 7.55
C LEU A 144 -8.18 15.55 8.15
N GLY A 145 -7.47 16.29 7.31
CA GLY A 145 -6.28 17.04 7.67
C GLY A 145 -5.15 16.83 6.68
N TRP A 146 -4.16 17.72 6.74
CA TRP A 146 -2.98 17.67 5.88
C TRP A 146 -1.86 16.88 6.55
N ASP A 147 -1.24 15.97 5.78
CA ASP A 147 -0.02 15.24 6.13
C ASP A 147 0.77 15.12 4.83
N HIS A 148 1.43 16.22 4.45
CA HIS A 148 2.13 16.32 3.17
C HIS A 148 3.28 15.31 3.06
N ALA A 149 3.92 14.96 4.18
CA ALA A 149 4.99 13.98 4.20
C ALA A 149 4.44 12.59 3.86
N TYR A 150 3.33 12.18 4.49
CA TYR A 150 2.69 10.91 4.18
C TYR A 150 2.10 10.91 2.77
N ALA A 151 1.40 11.98 2.36
CA ALA A 151 0.83 12.07 1.02
C ALA A 151 1.90 12.01 -0.07
N GLY A 152 3.04 12.69 0.11
CA GLY A 152 4.17 12.61 -0.83
C GLY A 152 4.80 11.22 -0.90
N TRP A 153 5.00 10.57 0.24
CA TRP A 153 5.42 9.17 0.31
C TRP A 153 4.42 8.24 -0.40
N PHE A 154 3.13 8.47 -0.20
CA PHE A 154 2.05 7.67 -0.76
C PHE A 154 1.99 7.78 -2.29
N GLN A 155 2.24 8.97 -2.86
CA GLN A 155 2.35 9.13 -4.31
C GLN A 155 3.50 8.30 -4.89
N ARG A 156 4.65 8.22 -4.20
CA ARG A 156 5.75 7.34 -4.61
C ARG A 156 5.34 5.87 -4.57
N MET A 157 4.67 5.43 -3.50
CA MET A 157 4.15 4.07 -3.39
C MET A 157 3.16 3.75 -4.53
N LEU A 158 2.23 4.67 -4.84
CA LEU A 158 1.30 4.54 -5.95
C LEU A 158 2.02 4.38 -7.29
N GLY A 159 3.00 5.25 -7.60
CA GLY A 159 3.76 5.16 -8.84
C GLY A 159 4.54 3.85 -8.99
N LEU A 160 5.02 3.27 -7.88
CA LEU A 160 5.62 1.93 -7.88
C LEU A 160 4.58 0.85 -8.16
N ALA A 161 3.41 0.92 -7.51
CA ALA A 161 2.31 -0.03 -7.72
C ALA A 161 1.78 0.01 -9.17
N GLU A 162 1.65 1.19 -9.78
CA GLU A 162 1.29 1.37 -11.19
C GLU A 162 2.30 0.72 -12.14
N ARG A 163 3.57 0.64 -11.72
CA ARG A 163 4.64 -0.06 -12.43
C ARG A 163 4.72 -1.55 -12.13
N GLY A 164 3.79 -2.10 -11.36
CA GLY A 164 3.72 -3.53 -11.02
C GLY A 164 4.50 -3.93 -9.77
N TRP A 165 4.97 -2.98 -8.97
CA TRP A 165 5.61 -3.26 -7.68
C TRP A 165 4.61 -3.07 -6.55
N LEU A 166 3.93 -4.14 -6.11
CA LEU A 166 2.94 -4.03 -5.03
C LEU A 166 3.63 -4.00 -3.66
N PRO A 167 3.26 -3.06 -2.77
CA PRO A 167 3.82 -3.00 -1.43
C PRO A 167 3.27 -4.11 -0.53
N GLU A 168 4.12 -4.62 0.34
CA GLU A 168 3.77 -5.54 1.43
C GLU A 168 4.45 -5.11 2.72
N VAL A 169 3.65 -4.79 3.73
CA VAL A 169 4.16 -4.40 5.06
C VAL A 169 4.71 -5.61 5.79
N PHE A 170 4.04 -6.75 5.70
CA PHE A 170 4.46 -8.03 6.26
C PHE A 170 3.84 -9.16 5.44
N SER A 171 4.34 -10.38 5.61
CA SER A 171 3.72 -11.59 5.08
C SER A 171 4.06 -12.78 5.97
N ASN A 172 3.65 -13.99 5.58
CA ASN A 172 4.14 -15.21 6.26
C ASN A 172 5.64 -15.46 6.02
N SER A 173 6.22 -14.85 4.99
CA SER A 173 7.61 -15.08 4.58
C SER A 173 8.56 -14.01 5.11
N HIS A 174 8.05 -12.88 5.60
CA HIS A 174 8.88 -11.85 6.22
C HIS A 174 8.12 -11.04 7.28
N SER A 175 8.83 -10.65 8.32
CA SER A 175 8.38 -9.66 9.30
C SER A 175 8.33 -8.25 8.69
N PRO A 176 7.73 -7.27 9.37
CA PRO A 176 7.82 -5.88 8.95
C PRO A 176 9.25 -5.37 8.85
N GLY A 177 9.53 -4.61 7.80
CA GLY A 177 10.84 -4.02 7.56
C GLY A 177 11.15 -2.90 8.54
N ARG A 178 12.45 -2.73 8.87
CA ARG A 178 12.93 -1.66 9.76
C ARG A 178 13.14 -0.32 9.06
N ASP A 179 13.51 -0.37 7.78
CA ASP A 179 13.92 0.83 7.02
C ASP A 179 13.12 1.01 5.72
N ALA A 180 12.46 -0.04 5.24
CA ALA A 180 11.75 -0.05 3.98
C ALA A 180 10.54 -1.00 3.99
N ILE A 181 9.57 -0.68 3.15
CA ILE A 181 8.45 -1.56 2.81
C ILE A 181 8.90 -2.54 1.73
N TYR A 182 8.52 -3.81 1.86
CA TYR A 182 8.80 -4.83 0.85
C TYR A 182 7.99 -4.55 -0.42
N LEU A 183 8.59 -4.78 -1.58
CA LEU A 183 7.93 -4.65 -2.87
C LEU A 183 7.95 -6.00 -3.58
N VAL A 184 6.78 -6.48 -3.97
CA VAL A 184 6.62 -7.73 -4.72
C VAL A 184 6.50 -7.41 -6.20
N ASP A 185 7.30 -8.10 -7.01
CA ASP A 185 7.31 -7.94 -8.47
C ASP A 185 6.12 -8.67 -9.11
N HIS A 186 5.07 -7.91 -9.40
CA HIS A 186 3.91 -8.39 -10.14
C HIS A 186 3.98 -8.06 -11.64
N ARG A 187 5.08 -7.50 -12.13
CA ARG A 187 5.20 -7.07 -13.53
C ARG A 187 4.97 -8.24 -14.49
N PRO A 188 4.33 -8.02 -15.64
CA PRO A 188 4.31 -8.98 -16.74
C PRO A 188 5.72 -9.23 -17.26
N GLU A 189 5.95 -10.38 -17.88
CA GLU A 189 7.24 -10.73 -18.49
C GLU A 189 7.73 -9.66 -19.47
N ALA A 190 6.86 -9.20 -20.37
CA ALA A 190 7.17 -8.12 -21.30
C ALA A 190 7.66 -6.83 -20.60
N TRP A 191 7.16 -6.53 -19.39
CA TRP A 191 7.63 -5.36 -18.64
C TRP A 191 9.00 -5.62 -18.00
N ARG A 192 9.25 -6.83 -17.51
CA ARG A 192 10.55 -7.21 -16.93
C ARG A 192 11.66 -7.21 -17.98
N GLU A 193 11.36 -7.67 -19.19
CA GLU A 193 12.30 -7.65 -20.32
C GLU A 193 12.65 -6.22 -20.73
N LEU A 194 11.65 -5.34 -20.81
CA LEU A 194 11.86 -3.92 -21.11
C LEU A 194 12.67 -3.19 -20.02
N ASP A 195 12.50 -3.60 -18.77
CA ASP A 195 13.22 -3.06 -17.61
C ASP A 195 14.48 -3.89 -17.27
N ALA A 196 14.99 -4.69 -18.21
CA ALA A 196 16.14 -5.54 -17.95
C ALA A 196 17.35 -4.68 -17.51
N GLY A 197 17.83 -4.94 -16.28
CA GLY A 197 18.91 -4.17 -15.65
C GLY A 197 18.45 -3.06 -14.70
N GLU A 198 17.14 -2.79 -14.59
CA GLU A 198 16.61 -1.95 -13.52
C GLU A 198 16.77 -2.65 -12.16
N ARG A 199 17.37 -1.96 -11.19
CA ARG A 199 17.46 -2.46 -9.82
C ARG A 199 16.07 -2.47 -9.19
N MET A 200 15.80 -3.45 -8.33
CA MET A 200 14.57 -3.46 -7.53
C MET A 200 14.45 -2.12 -6.79
N PRO A 201 13.31 -1.41 -6.92
CA PRO A 201 13.13 -0.14 -6.25
C PRO A 201 13.10 -0.33 -4.73
N VAL A 202 13.47 0.73 -4.01
CA VAL A 202 13.32 0.78 -2.55
C VAL A 202 12.21 1.76 -2.23
N LEU A 203 11.25 1.32 -1.40
CA LEU A 203 10.23 2.17 -0.79
C LEU A 203 10.60 2.34 0.69
N PRO A 204 11.14 3.49 1.12
CA PRO A 204 11.47 3.70 2.55
C PRO A 204 10.21 3.61 3.40
N LEU A 205 10.36 3.47 4.73
CA LEU A 205 9.21 3.57 5.63
C LEU A 205 8.47 4.91 5.43
N PRO A 206 7.13 4.92 5.54
CA PRO A 206 6.39 6.16 5.61
C PRO A 206 6.74 6.92 6.89
N PRO A 207 6.41 8.23 6.96
CA PRO A 207 6.44 8.96 8.22
C PRO A 207 5.72 8.22 9.36
N PRO A 208 6.14 8.35 10.62
CA PRO A 208 5.49 7.81 11.82
C PRO A 208 3.97 7.93 11.84
N GLY A 209 3.27 6.92 12.37
CA GLY A 209 1.87 7.08 12.76
C GLY A 209 1.73 7.87 14.08
N GLU A 210 0.51 8.00 14.57
CA GLU A 210 0.19 8.76 15.79
C GLU A 210 -0.24 7.87 16.96
N LEU A 211 -0.29 6.55 16.77
CA LEU A 211 -0.57 5.64 17.87
C LEU A 211 0.58 5.71 18.87
N ASP A 212 0.26 5.99 20.14
CA ASP A 212 1.22 6.05 21.24
C ASP A 212 1.65 4.65 21.71
N LEU A 213 1.93 3.77 20.75
CA LEU A 213 2.44 2.43 20.94
C LEU A 213 3.46 2.15 19.85
N ASP A 214 4.61 1.63 20.25
CA ASP A 214 5.60 1.09 19.32
C ASP A 214 5.19 -0.32 18.88
N TYR A 215 5.42 -0.64 17.62
CA TYR A 215 5.32 -2.02 17.16
C TYR A 215 6.45 -2.83 17.81
N PRO A 216 6.14 -3.88 18.59
CA PRO A 216 7.12 -4.58 19.42
C PRO A 216 8.16 -5.34 18.60
N GLY A 217 7.82 -5.78 17.38
CA GLY A 217 8.75 -6.53 16.51
C GLY A 217 9.93 -5.71 15.95
N LEU A 218 9.97 -4.40 16.21
CA LEU A 218 11.07 -3.50 15.81
C LEU A 218 12.00 -3.12 16.97
N GLN A 219 11.73 -3.59 18.20
CA GLN A 219 12.60 -3.35 19.36
C GLN A 219 13.99 -3.98 19.13
N PRO A 220 15.10 -3.26 19.40
CA PRO A 220 16.44 -3.84 19.38
C PRO A 220 16.54 -4.90 20.49
N GLY A 221 16.54 -6.18 20.13
CA GLY A 221 16.71 -7.28 21.10
C GLY A 221 15.90 -8.56 20.83
N HIS A 222 14.85 -8.51 20.01
CA HIS A 222 14.14 -9.73 19.57
C HIS A 222 14.77 -10.31 18.29
N GLY A 223 16.04 -10.66 18.38
CA GLY A 223 16.73 -11.45 17.37
C GLY A 223 16.97 -12.85 17.91
N SER A 224 16.06 -13.78 17.60
CA SER A 224 16.25 -15.23 17.49
C SER A 224 14.92 -15.94 17.77
N TRP A 225 14.27 -16.45 16.73
CA TRP A 225 13.55 -17.71 16.87
C TRP A 225 14.51 -18.76 16.29
N GLU A 226 15.13 -19.53 17.18
CA GLU A 226 15.72 -20.83 16.86
C GLU A 226 14.65 -21.79 16.31
#